data_AF-A0A3D2UM91-F1
#
_entry.id   AF-A0A3D2UM91-F1
#
_cell.length_a   1.000
_cell.length_b   1.000
_cell.length_c   1.000
_cell.angle_alpha   90.00
_cell.angle_beta   90.00
_cell.angle_gamma   90.00
#
_symmetry.space_group_name_H-M   'P 1'
#
loop_
_entity.id
_entity.type
_entity.pdbx_description
1 polymer ?
#
loop_
_entity_poly.entity_id
_entity_poly.type
_entity_poly.pdbx_seq_one_letter_code
_entity_poly.pdbx_strand_id
1 'polypeptide(L)'
;RPICSFFIGLVCKKINCQVVVTIRHPAGFTSSLKRLGWHFDFGNLLNQPLLMRDHLEKDKDAMQSIDKNDIVTQGALLWKLIYRFVHLSGNLIPNLNIVRHEDLSRDPVTEYQKLYEKLNLDFTEKVKDTILNSSSSENPNKLSKNKTHSVNLDSRANLDNWKKILTPEEITKIRTITEDVSPHFYSDDEW
;
A
#
# COMPACT_ATOMS: atom_id res chain seq x y z
N ARG A 1 3.99 -7.03 -5.84
CA ARG A 1 3.71 -6.60 -7.23
C ARG A 1 2.37 -5.87 -7.24
N PRO A 2 2.35 -4.53 -7.34
CA PRO A 2 1.13 -3.72 -7.20
C PRO A 2 0.26 -3.66 -8.47
N ILE A 3 0.35 -4.66 -9.35
CA ILE A 3 -0.39 -4.68 -10.62
C ILE A 3 -1.87 -5.00 -10.39
N CYS A 4 -2.22 -5.76 -9.33
CA CYS A 4 -3.61 -6.13 -9.04
C CYS A 4 -4.53 -4.94 -8.75
N SER A 5 -4.03 -3.84 -8.18
CA SER A 5 -4.89 -2.72 -7.78
C SER A 5 -5.61 -2.08 -8.96
N PHE A 6 -5.01 -2.05 -10.15
CA PHE A 6 -5.61 -1.47 -11.36
C PHE A 6 -6.63 -2.39 -12.03
N PHE A 7 -6.66 -3.67 -11.70
CA PHE A 7 -7.66 -4.62 -12.23
C PHE A 7 -8.94 -4.68 -11.38
N ILE A 8 -8.97 -4.00 -10.23
CA ILE A 8 -10.10 -4.06 -9.29
C ILE A 8 -11.44 -3.69 -9.96
N GLY A 9 -11.47 -2.64 -10.78
CA GLY A 9 -12.71 -2.23 -11.47
C GLY A 9 -13.23 -3.26 -12.49
N LEU A 10 -12.33 -3.98 -13.17
CA LEU A 10 -12.67 -5.02 -14.15
C LEU A 10 -13.09 -6.34 -13.49
N VAL A 11 -12.45 -6.69 -12.37
CA VAL A 11 -12.77 -7.90 -11.60
C VAL A 11 -14.09 -7.73 -10.83
N CYS A 12 -14.30 -6.61 -10.15
CA CYS A 12 -15.51 -6.37 -9.35
C CYS A 12 -16.80 -6.29 -10.20
N LYS A 13 -16.72 -5.76 -11.44
CA LYS A 13 -17.89 -5.71 -12.33
C LYS A 13 -18.29 -7.06 -12.92
N LYS A 14 -17.34 -8.01 -13.03
CA LYS A 14 -17.60 -9.34 -13.60
C LYS A 14 -17.81 -10.43 -12.56
N ILE A 15 -17.29 -10.25 -11.36
CA ILE A 15 -17.32 -11.23 -10.28
C ILE A 15 -17.82 -10.48 -9.05
N ASN A 16 -18.99 -10.84 -8.55
CA ASN A 16 -19.60 -10.30 -7.33
C ASN A 16 -18.74 -10.69 -6.10
N CYS A 17 -17.54 -10.12 -6.02
CA CYS A 17 -16.49 -10.47 -5.08
C CYS A 17 -16.27 -9.30 -4.12
N GLN A 18 -16.01 -9.62 -2.85
CA GLN A 18 -15.56 -8.64 -1.88
C GLN A 18 -14.06 -8.42 -2.08
N VAL A 19 -13.65 -7.16 -2.21
CA VAL A 19 -12.24 -6.81 -2.43
C VAL A 19 -11.72 -6.06 -1.22
N VAL A 20 -10.63 -6.57 -0.64
CA VAL A 20 -9.90 -5.89 0.43
C VAL A 20 -8.64 -5.28 -0.15
N VAL A 21 -8.47 -3.97 0.02
CA VAL A 21 -7.25 -3.24 -0.35
C VAL A 21 -6.56 -2.78 0.93
N THR A 22 -5.34 -3.26 1.13
CA THR A 22 -4.47 -2.75 2.18
C THR A 22 -3.72 -1.52 1.70
N ILE A 23 -3.83 -0.41 2.42
CA ILE A 23 -3.03 0.80 2.22
C ILE A 23 -1.93 0.90 3.26
N ARG A 24 -0.75 1.35 2.87
CA ARG A 24 0.38 1.60 3.77
C ARG A 24 0.83 3.04 3.63
N HIS A 25 1.35 3.65 4.69
CA HIS A 25 1.83 5.02 4.71
C HIS A 25 2.81 5.24 3.54
N PRO A 26 2.71 6.36 2.79
CA PRO A 26 3.55 6.61 1.61
C PRO A 26 5.05 6.51 1.92
N ALA A 27 5.50 7.03 3.05
CA ALA A 27 6.90 6.90 3.48
C ALA A 27 7.29 5.45 3.82
N GLY A 28 6.38 4.69 4.44
CA GLY A 28 6.57 3.27 4.73
C GLY A 28 6.67 2.41 3.46
N PHE A 29 5.88 2.73 2.44
CA PHE A 29 5.93 2.09 1.13
C PHE A 29 7.25 2.41 0.40
N THR A 30 7.58 3.69 0.27
CA THR A 30 8.77 4.15 -0.46
C THR A 30 10.07 3.68 0.20
N SER A 31 10.18 3.75 1.53
CA SER A 31 11.35 3.22 2.26
C SER A 31 11.57 1.72 2.04
N SER A 32 10.49 0.94 1.90
CA SER A 32 10.58 -0.48 1.61
C SER A 32 11.18 -0.74 0.23
N LEU A 33 10.78 0.03 -0.79
CA LEU A 33 11.35 -0.03 -2.14
C LEU A 33 12.84 0.37 -2.12
N LYS A 34 13.16 1.50 -1.47
CA LYS A 34 14.54 1.99 -1.32
C LYS A 34 15.45 0.95 -0.65
N ARG A 35 15.01 0.37 0.46
CA ARG A 35 15.77 -0.65 1.20
C ARG A 35 16.06 -1.90 0.37
N LEU A 36 15.12 -2.29 -0.49
CA LEU A 36 15.26 -3.46 -1.37
C LEU A 36 15.99 -3.13 -2.68
N GLY A 37 16.25 -1.86 -2.99
CA GLY A 37 16.78 -1.44 -4.28
C GLY A 37 15.81 -1.73 -5.43
N TRP A 38 14.51 -1.73 -5.15
CA TRP A 38 13.48 -2.06 -6.14
C TRP A 38 13.04 -0.79 -6.88
N HIS A 39 13.53 -0.66 -8.10
CA HIS A 39 13.07 0.37 -9.05
C HIS A 39 11.77 -0.05 -9.71
N PHE A 40 10.97 0.92 -10.13
CA PHE A 40 9.75 0.67 -10.89
C PHE A 40 9.86 1.27 -12.29
N ASP A 41 9.66 0.44 -13.30
CA ASP A 41 9.59 0.92 -14.68
C ASP A 41 8.17 1.36 -15.03
N PHE A 42 7.97 2.68 -15.10
CA PHE A 42 6.71 3.30 -15.51
C PHE A 42 6.33 3.02 -16.96
N GLY A 43 7.25 2.51 -17.80
CA GLY A 43 6.92 1.98 -19.12
C GLY A 43 5.81 0.92 -19.06
N ASN A 44 5.75 0.14 -17.98
CA ASN A 44 4.68 -0.84 -17.78
C ASN A 44 3.29 -0.22 -17.65
N LEU A 45 3.17 1.02 -17.16
CA LEU A 45 1.89 1.75 -17.08
C LEU A 45 1.62 2.54 -18.35
N LEU A 46 2.65 3.22 -18.87
CA LEU A 46 2.57 4.01 -20.10
C LEU A 46 2.17 3.16 -21.32
N ASN A 47 2.56 1.89 -21.35
CA ASN A 47 2.22 0.95 -22.41
C ASN A 47 0.79 0.37 -22.28
N GLN A 48 -0.07 0.91 -21.42
CA GLN A 48 -1.47 0.50 -21.26
C GLN A 48 -2.42 1.64 -21.67
N PRO A 49 -2.81 1.74 -22.97
CA PRO A 49 -3.56 2.89 -23.49
C PRO A 49 -4.89 3.15 -22.78
N LEU A 50 -5.64 2.11 -22.41
CA LEU A 50 -6.92 2.26 -21.71
C LEU A 50 -6.73 2.78 -20.28
N LEU A 51 -5.74 2.27 -19.55
CA LEU A 51 -5.42 2.73 -18.20
C LEU A 51 -4.92 4.17 -18.21
N MET A 52 -4.09 4.53 -19.19
CA MET A 52 -3.64 5.90 -19.41
C MET A 52 -4.82 6.83 -19.66
N ARG A 53 -5.62 6.54 -20.69
CA ARG A 53 -6.78 7.37 -21.08
C ARG A 53 -7.75 7.60 -19.93
N ASP A 54 -8.08 6.55 -19.18
CA ASP A 54 -9.17 6.60 -18.20
C ASP A 54 -8.71 7.13 -16.82
N HIS A 55 -7.42 6.94 -16.47
CA HIS A 55 -6.98 7.16 -15.09
C HIS A 55 -5.64 7.89 -14.92
N LEU A 56 -4.68 7.74 -15.84
CA LEU A 56 -3.29 8.17 -15.62
C LEU A 56 -2.78 9.23 -16.62
N GLU A 57 -3.59 9.72 -17.55
CA GLU A 57 -3.16 10.66 -18.61
C GLU A 57 -2.52 11.92 -18.01
N LYS A 58 -3.10 12.45 -16.93
CA LYS A 58 -2.58 13.64 -16.22
C LYS A 58 -1.21 13.44 -15.58
N ASP A 59 -0.80 12.20 -15.34
CA ASP A 59 0.45 11.85 -14.69
C ASP A 59 1.51 11.38 -15.71
N LYS A 60 1.20 11.40 -17.01
CA LYS A 60 2.07 10.93 -18.09
C LYS A 60 3.42 11.63 -18.11
N ASP A 61 3.43 12.96 -18.06
CA ASP A 61 4.66 13.74 -18.08
C ASP A 61 5.52 13.46 -16.85
N ALA A 62 4.88 13.30 -15.67
CA ALA A 62 5.58 12.94 -14.44
C ALA A 62 6.20 11.53 -14.53
N MET A 63 5.50 10.56 -15.13
CA MET A 63 6.01 9.20 -15.36
C MET A 63 7.14 9.17 -16.39
N GLN A 64 7.15 10.05 -17.39
CA GLN A 64 8.16 10.10 -18.44
C GLN A 64 9.43 10.86 -18.03
N SER A 65 9.28 11.91 -17.23
CA SER A 65 10.38 12.79 -16.80
C SER A 65 11.14 12.29 -15.56
N ILE A 66 10.64 11.24 -14.89
CA ILE A 66 11.24 10.74 -13.66
C ILE A 66 12.62 10.12 -13.90
N ASP A 67 13.56 10.45 -13.02
CA ASP A 67 14.87 9.81 -13.03
C ASP A 67 14.74 8.32 -12.64
N LYS A 68 15.25 7.45 -13.51
CA LYS A 68 15.26 5.99 -13.30
C LYS A 68 16.11 5.57 -12.09
N ASN A 69 17.02 6.42 -11.63
CA ASN A 69 17.84 6.16 -10.45
C ASN A 69 17.19 6.66 -9.14
N ASP A 70 16.17 7.52 -9.22
CA ASP A 70 15.52 8.09 -8.05
C ASP A 70 14.37 7.19 -7.54
N ILE A 71 14.72 6.17 -6.75
CA ILE A 71 13.76 5.23 -6.16
C ILE A 71 12.72 5.95 -5.29
N VAL A 72 13.10 7.04 -4.64
CA VAL A 72 12.21 7.75 -3.70
C VAL A 72 11.07 8.41 -4.46
N THR A 73 11.38 9.16 -5.52
CA THR A 73 10.36 9.76 -6.38
C THR A 73 9.52 8.69 -7.06
N GLN A 74 10.14 7.60 -7.53
CA GLN A 74 9.40 6.51 -8.18
C GLN A 74 8.43 5.85 -7.21
N GLY A 75 8.86 5.57 -5.98
CA GLY A 75 8.03 4.98 -4.95
C GLY A 75 6.86 5.89 -4.57
N ALA A 76 7.11 7.18 -4.38
CA ALA A 76 6.09 8.17 -4.05
C ALA A 76 5.07 8.33 -5.19
N LEU A 77 5.53 8.45 -6.44
CA LEU A 77 4.65 8.57 -7.60
C LEU A 77 3.82 7.29 -7.79
N LEU A 78 4.44 6.12 -7.71
CA LEU A 78 3.73 4.85 -7.82
C LEU A 78 2.64 4.72 -6.75
N TRP A 79 2.97 5.06 -5.50
CA TRP A 79 2.01 5.10 -4.39
C TRP A 79 0.83 6.02 -4.71
N LYS A 80 1.12 7.26 -5.14
CA LYS A 80 0.11 8.26 -5.52
C LYS A 80 -0.83 7.73 -6.60
N LEU A 81 -0.32 7.11 -7.66
CA LEU A 81 -1.15 6.60 -8.76
C LEU A 81 -2.06 5.47 -8.30
N ILE A 82 -1.52 4.51 -7.54
CA ILE A 82 -2.29 3.37 -7.04
C ILE A 82 -3.41 3.84 -6.11
N TYR A 83 -3.08 4.62 -5.08
CA TYR A 83 -4.07 4.95 -4.04
C TYR A 83 -5.04 6.05 -4.45
N ARG A 84 -4.69 6.88 -5.44
CA ARG A 84 -5.68 7.75 -6.10
C ARG A 84 -6.71 6.93 -6.85
N PHE A 85 -6.28 5.91 -7.60
CA PHE A 85 -7.20 5.01 -8.27
C PHE A 85 -8.08 4.24 -7.27
N VAL A 86 -7.50 3.74 -6.17
CA VAL A 86 -8.25 3.06 -5.09
C VAL A 86 -9.27 4.00 -4.46
N HIS A 87 -8.89 5.24 -4.12
CA HIS A 87 -9.80 6.24 -3.56
C HIS A 87 -10.99 6.51 -4.49
N LEU A 88 -10.72 6.78 -5.76
CA LEU A 88 -11.77 7.03 -6.76
C LEU A 88 -12.65 5.79 -6.98
N SER A 89 -12.07 4.59 -6.95
CA SER A 89 -12.79 3.33 -7.12
C SER A 89 -13.66 2.96 -5.91
N GLY A 90 -13.25 3.34 -4.70
CA GLY A 90 -14.03 3.10 -3.48
C GLY A 90 -15.41 3.75 -3.51
N ASN A 91 -15.54 4.89 -4.19
CA ASN A 91 -16.84 5.54 -4.38
C ASN A 91 -17.74 4.83 -5.40
N LEU A 92 -17.17 3.98 -6.25
CA LEU A 92 -17.87 3.32 -7.36
C LEU A 92 -18.15 1.83 -7.08
N ILE A 93 -17.43 1.23 -6.14
CA ILE A 93 -17.49 -0.21 -5.84
C ILE A 93 -17.96 -0.40 -4.39
N PRO A 94 -19.24 -0.74 -4.17
CA PRO A 94 -19.81 -0.85 -2.81
C PRO A 94 -19.17 -1.94 -1.94
N ASN A 95 -18.50 -2.93 -2.55
CA ASN A 95 -17.86 -4.05 -1.85
C ASN A 95 -16.35 -3.85 -1.64
N LEU A 96 -15.83 -2.63 -1.84
CA LEU A 96 -14.41 -2.33 -1.65
C LEU A 96 -14.13 -1.95 -0.18
N ASN A 97 -13.37 -2.79 0.50
CA ASN A 97 -12.93 -2.56 1.87
C ASN A 97 -11.48 -2.07 1.85
N ILE A 98 -11.27 -0.80 2.20
CA ILE A 98 -9.92 -0.23 2.35
C ILE A 98 -9.53 -0.32 3.82
N VAL A 99 -8.38 -0.93 4.10
CA VAL A 99 -7.85 -1.11 5.46
C VAL A 99 -6.40 -0.63 5.52
N ARG A 100 -6.02 0.04 6.59
CA ARG A 100 -4.65 0.53 6.76
C ARG A 100 -3.77 -0.57 7.37
N HIS A 101 -2.60 -0.75 6.78
CA HIS A 101 -1.58 -1.68 7.25
C HIS A 101 -1.11 -1.30 8.66
N GLU A 102 -1.04 0.00 8.96
CA GLU A 102 -0.67 0.53 10.27
C GLU A 102 -1.65 0.09 11.35
N ASP A 103 -2.95 0.13 11.07
CA ASP A 103 -4.00 -0.21 12.04
C ASP A 103 -4.01 -1.72 12.28
N LEU A 104 -3.95 -2.51 11.21
CA LEU A 104 -3.78 -3.98 11.26
C LEU A 104 -2.51 -4.40 12.01
N SER A 105 -1.46 -3.58 11.99
CA SER A 105 -0.22 -3.88 12.71
C SER A 105 -0.27 -3.47 14.18
N ARG A 106 -1.00 -2.39 14.51
CA ARG A 106 -1.12 -1.89 15.90
C ARG A 106 -2.07 -2.77 16.71
N ASP A 107 -3.25 -3.05 16.18
CA ASP A 107 -4.28 -3.86 16.84
C ASP A 107 -4.83 -4.94 15.88
N PRO A 108 -4.01 -5.97 15.59
CA PRO A 108 -4.34 -6.97 14.58
C PRO A 108 -5.65 -7.71 14.90
N VAL A 109 -5.86 -8.14 16.15
CA VAL A 109 -7.05 -8.93 16.49
C VAL A 109 -8.33 -8.13 16.25
N THR A 110 -8.40 -6.91 16.79
CA THR A 110 -9.57 -6.04 16.65
C THR A 110 -9.82 -5.64 15.20
N GLU A 111 -8.78 -5.23 14.47
CA GLU A 111 -8.93 -4.74 13.09
C GLU A 111 -9.27 -5.88 12.10
N TYR A 112 -8.69 -7.07 12.28
CA TYR A 112 -9.11 -8.24 11.49
C TYR A 112 -10.52 -8.70 11.86
N GLN A 113 -10.93 -8.64 13.13
CA GLN A 113 -12.30 -8.95 13.52
C GLN A 113 -13.30 -8.02 12.81
N LYS A 114 -13.08 -6.70 12.85
CA LYS A 114 -13.90 -5.72 12.11
C LYS A 114 -13.96 -6.02 10.61
N LEU A 115 -12.83 -6.44 10.03
CA LEU A 115 -12.78 -6.82 8.62
C LEU A 115 -13.60 -8.08 8.34
N TYR A 116 -13.52 -9.11 9.18
CA TYR A 116 -14.33 -10.33 9.06
C TYR A 116 -15.82 -10.03 9.16
N GLU A 117 -16.23 -9.17 10.10
CA GLU A 117 -17.62 -8.71 10.24
C GLU A 117 -18.10 -7.99 8.97
N LYS A 118 -17.31 -7.08 8.40
CA LYS A 118 -17.65 -6.39 7.13
C LYS A 118 -17.76 -7.35 5.95
N LEU A 119 -16.96 -8.41 5.95
CA LEU A 119 -16.98 -9.44 4.92
C LEU A 119 -18.08 -10.49 5.16
N ASN A 120 -18.78 -10.43 6.29
CA ASN A 120 -19.74 -11.44 6.73
C ASN A 120 -19.10 -12.85 6.81
N LEU A 121 -17.91 -12.92 7.41
CA LEU A 121 -17.13 -14.14 7.65
C LEU A 121 -17.03 -14.43 9.15
N ASP A 122 -16.98 -15.72 9.51
CA ASP A 122 -16.86 -16.15 10.89
C ASP A 122 -15.45 -15.90 11.46
N PHE A 123 -15.36 -15.12 12.54
CA PHE A 123 -14.13 -14.91 13.28
C PHE A 123 -13.95 -15.96 14.38
N THR A 124 -13.26 -17.06 14.05
CA THR A 124 -13.04 -18.19 14.97
C THR A 124 -11.77 -18.03 15.81
N GLU A 125 -11.65 -18.74 16.93
CA GLU A 125 -10.41 -18.74 17.74
C GLU A 125 -9.18 -19.20 16.93
N LYS A 126 -9.35 -20.13 15.98
CA LYS A 126 -8.27 -20.54 15.07
C LYS A 126 -7.76 -19.39 14.18
N VAL A 127 -8.66 -18.52 13.71
CA VAL A 127 -8.31 -17.34 12.93
C VAL A 127 -7.53 -16.35 13.80
N LYS A 128 -8.03 -16.10 15.01
CA LYS A 128 -7.37 -15.25 16.00
C LYS A 128 -5.97 -15.74 16.37
N ASP A 129 -5.80 -17.04 16.61
CA ASP A 129 -4.49 -17.66 16.88
C ASP A 129 -3.54 -17.50 15.68
N THR A 130 -4.05 -17.68 14.46
CA THR A 130 -3.25 -17.48 13.24
C THR A 130 -2.77 -16.03 13.11
N ILE A 131 -3.67 -15.07 13.35
CA ILE A 131 -3.35 -13.64 13.35
C ILE A 131 -2.29 -13.33 14.40
N LEU A 132 -2.50 -13.74 15.65
CA LEU A 132 -1.56 -13.53 16.75
C LEU A 132 -0.18 -14.12 16.44
N ASN A 133 -0.12 -15.35 15.92
CA ASN A 133 1.14 -16.00 15.56
C ASN A 133 1.86 -15.27 14.41
N SER A 134 1.13 -14.71 13.44
CA SER A 134 1.73 -13.94 12.34
C SER A 134 2.12 -12.51 12.70
N SER A 135 1.49 -11.93 13.72
CA SER A 135 1.69 -10.53 14.17
C SER A 135 2.45 -10.39 15.50
N SER A 136 2.88 -11.50 16.11
CA SER A 136 3.60 -11.51 17.39
C SER A 136 4.91 -10.72 17.36
N SER A 137 5.23 -10.05 18.48
CA SER A 137 6.53 -9.38 18.71
C SER A 137 7.72 -10.33 18.79
N GLU A 138 7.48 -11.63 18.90
CA GLU A 138 8.53 -12.66 18.80
C GLU A 138 8.96 -12.94 17.35
N ASN A 139 8.20 -12.43 16.37
CA ASN A 139 8.56 -12.55 14.97
C ASN A 139 9.74 -11.64 14.63
N PRO A 140 10.61 -12.04 13.68
CA PRO A 140 11.82 -11.29 13.38
C PRO A 140 11.51 -9.86 12.95
N ASN A 141 12.17 -8.88 13.58
CA ASN A 141 12.09 -7.46 13.25
C ASN A 141 12.47 -7.14 11.80
N LYS A 142 13.18 -8.03 11.10
CA LYS A 142 13.64 -7.87 9.72
C LYS A 142 13.53 -9.20 8.97
N LEU A 143 12.93 -9.16 7.78
CA LEU A 143 13.10 -10.23 6.81
C LEU A 143 14.49 -10.12 6.18
N SER A 144 15.22 -11.23 6.09
CA SER A 144 16.44 -11.30 5.31
C SER A 144 16.11 -11.01 3.83
N LYS A 145 17.04 -10.41 3.07
CA LYS A 145 16.85 -10.10 1.65
C LYS A 145 16.40 -11.30 0.79
N ASN A 146 16.62 -12.52 1.28
CA ASN A 146 16.27 -13.78 0.61
C ASN A 146 14.92 -14.39 1.03
N LYS A 147 14.17 -13.76 1.95
CA LYS A 147 12.81 -14.18 2.33
C LYS A 147 11.84 -13.00 2.27
N THR A 148 11.59 -12.49 1.07
CA THR A 148 10.65 -11.38 0.83
C THR A 148 9.17 -11.75 0.98
N HIS A 149 8.85 -13.04 1.18
CA HIS A 149 7.48 -13.58 1.30
C HIS A 149 7.09 -14.07 2.71
N SER A 150 7.95 -13.93 3.73
CA SER A 150 7.63 -14.39 5.07
C SER A 150 6.66 -13.45 5.80
N VAL A 151 5.56 -14.04 6.30
CA VAL A 151 4.40 -13.38 6.92
C VAL A 151 4.65 -13.00 8.39
N ASN A 152 5.81 -13.38 8.93
CA ASN A 152 6.14 -13.22 10.35
C ASN A 152 7.13 -12.06 10.52
N LEU A 153 6.62 -10.89 10.88
CA LEU A 153 7.39 -9.71 11.26
C LEU A 153 6.82 -9.13 12.55
N ASP A 154 7.68 -8.57 13.41
CA ASP A 154 7.21 -7.59 14.40
C ASP A 154 6.63 -6.41 13.61
N SER A 155 5.30 -6.42 13.55
CA SER A 155 4.53 -5.54 12.69
C SER A 155 4.51 -4.12 13.25
N ARG A 156 4.67 -3.95 14.58
CA ARG A 156 4.72 -2.64 15.25
C ARG A 156 6.10 -2.00 15.13
N ALA A 157 7.17 -2.75 15.36
CA ALA A 157 8.55 -2.22 15.28
C ALA A 157 8.93 -1.74 13.86
N ASN A 158 8.24 -2.22 12.84
CA ASN A 158 8.47 -1.82 11.45
C ASN A 158 7.64 -0.61 10.98
N LEU A 159 6.66 -0.15 11.76
CA LEU A 159 5.81 0.97 11.34
C LEU A 159 6.60 2.25 11.18
N ASP A 160 7.55 2.54 12.07
CA ASP A 160 8.33 3.79 12.05
C ASP A 160 9.75 3.61 11.51
N ASN A 161 10.09 2.41 11.03
CA ASN A 161 11.45 2.11 10.53
C ASN A 161 11.85 2.99 9.33
N TRP A 162 10.86 3.49 8.58
CA TRP A 162 11.10 4.42 7.48
C TRP A 162 11.71 5.74 7.94
N LYS A 163 11.44 6.21 9.16
CA LYS A 163 12.06 7.41 9.76
C LYS A 163 13.57 7.26 9.95
N LYS A 164 14.09 6.02 9.98
CA LYS A 164 15.53 5.72 10.06
C LYS A 164 16.18 5.49 8.70
N ILE A 165 15.40 5.21 7.66
CA ILE A 165 15.87 4.85 6.31
C ILE A 165 15.85 6.05 5.37
N LEU A 166 14.84 6.90 5.52
CA LEU A 166 14.63 8.08 4.69
C LEU A 166 15.23 9.31 5.38
N THR A 167 15.83 10.20 4.58
CA THR A 167 16.27 11.50 5.08
C THR A 167 15.07 12.45 5.24
N PRO A 168 15.18 13.53 6.04
CA PRO A 168 14.12 14.53 6.16
C PRO A 168 13.71 15.15 4.81
N GLU A 169 14.66 15.35 3.90
CA GLU A 169 14.41 15.87 2.55
C GLU A 169 13.62 14.86 1.71
N GLU A 170 13.94 13.56 1.83
CA GLU A 170 13.20 12.51 1.16
C GLU A 170 11.77 12.39 1.70
N ILE A 171 11.58 12.47 3.02
CA ILE A 171 10.25 12.47 3.64
C ILE A 171 9.43 13.65 3.12
N THR A 172 10.02 14.85 3.11
CA THR A 172 9.38 16.07 2.58
C THR A 172 9.00 15.88 1.11
N LYS A 173 9.92 15.35 0.29
CA LYS A 173 9.67 15.07 -1.13
C LYS A 173 8.52 14.08 -1.34
N ILE A 174 8.47 13.00 -0.56
CA ILE A 174 7.37 12.02 -0.60
C ILE A 174 6.05 12.70 -0.22
N ARG A 175 6.05 13.53 0.84
CA ARG A 175 4.86 14.28 1.27
C ARG A 175 4.33 15.18 0.17
N THR A 176 5.20 15.99 -0.44
CA THR A 176 4.82 16.86 -1.56
C THR A 176 4.27 16.07 -2.76
N ILE A 177 4.91 14.98 -3.17
CA ILE A 177 4.43 14.18 -4.31
C ILE A 177 3.05 13.58 -4.02
N THR A 178 2.78 13.21 -2.77
CA THR A 178 1.57 12.48 -2.36
C THR A 178 0.49 13.36 -1.73
N GLU A 179 0.67 14.67 -1.69
CA GLU A 179 -0.17 15.62 -0.93
C GLU A 179 -1.65 15.63 -1.37
N ASP A 180 -1.94 15.35 -2.64
CA ASP A 180 -3.31 15.31 -3.18
C ASP A 180 -4.05 14.00 -2.86
N VAL A 181 -3.37 13.01 -2.28
CA VAL A 181 -3.92 11.66 -2.04
C VAL A 181 -3.78 11.23 -0.58
N SER A 182 -2.63 11.51 0.04
CA SER A 182 -2.31 11.16 1.42
C SER A 182 -3.40 11.55 2.43
N PRO A 183 -3.94 12.79 2.40
CA PRO A 183 -4.94 13.24 3.39
C PRO A 183 -6.25 12.44 3.39
N HIS A 184 -6.55 11.69 2.33
CA HIS A 184 -7.72 10.80 2.30
C HIS A 184 -7.57 9.56 3.20
N PHE A 185 -6.35 9.26 3.64
CA PHE A 185 -6.04 8.02 4.36
C PHE A 185 -5.21 8.23 5.63
N TYR A 186 -4.40 9.29 5.67
CA TYR A 186 -3.48 9.59 6.77
C TYR A 186 -3.64 11.05 7.19
N SER A 187 -3.56 11.27 8.50
CA SER A 187 -3.51 12.63 9.07
C SER A 187 -2.10 13.19 9.06
N ASP A 188 -1.96 14.51 9.18
CA ASP A 188 -0.67 15.19 9.14
C ASP A 188 0.26 14.79 10.30
N ASP A 189 -0.30 14.41 11.45
CA ASP A 189 0.45 13.97 12.64
C ASP A 189 1.13 12.60 12.45
N GLU A 190 0.86 11.90 11.35
CA GLU A 190 1.40 10.56 11.06
C GLU A 190 2.69 10.58 10.21
N TRP A 191 3.17 11.78 9.87
CA TRP A 191 4.42 12.01 9.13
C TRP A 191 5.68 12.06 10.02
#